data_AF-A0A6I3W8F9-F1
#
_entry.id   AF-A0A6I3W8F9-F1
#
_cell.length_a   1.000
_cell.length_b   1.000
_cell.length_c   1.000
_cell.angle_alpha   90.00
_cell.angle_beta   90.00
_cell.angle_gamma   90.00
#
_symmetry.space_group_name_H-M   'P 1'
#
loop_
_entity.id
_entity.type
_entity.pdbx_description
1 polymer ?
#
loop_
_entity_poly.entity_id
_entity_poly.type
_entity_poly.pdbx_seq_one_letter_code
_entity_poly.pdbx_strand_id
1 'polypeptide(L)'
;MSNQSPQPASPPRALRWAVAGSVVVMIAAGGLFYYASQLAAAKRQVNHNEIAVTIHAHSCEPNALTVPAGRASFRIINRSDRAVEWEILDGVLVVEERENIAPGLSQVINANLLPGDYAITCGLLSNPRGTLHVTPTAESDAQAKAKPSMVAFIGPLSEFRVYLSSQGGALIKAVAALDQAIEAADLNQAQALYVPAREAYQRLAPASQRLAELDNAINARADYFEKREQDPAFSGFHRIEYALFQQRSTDGLTPIAQRLLTDVTTLKQQLLAQSLPPEQLVSILVRNLNSLADVRAASGEEERYSHIDLNGFAANLDVTRKVLDLMRPLLTKSAADLLPGIDSALTALDAELNGLKVDNRYTAYDSVTADQRKQIADKAKALAVALDGIDPALGLSGLQ
;
A
#
# COMPACT_ATOMS: atom_id res chain seq x y z
N MET A 1 -66.24 12.07 84.63
CA MET A 1 -64.96 11.56 85.17
C MET A 1 -65.05 10.05 85.08
N SER A 2 -64.27 9.29 84.31
CA SER A 2 -62.93 9.52 83.79
C SER A 2 -62.75 8.72 82.49
N ASN A 3 -62.15 9.34 81.46
CA ASN A 3 -61.69 8.65 80.26
C ASN A 3 -60.61 7.64 80.64
N GLN A 4 -60.87 6.35 80.46
CA GLN A 4 -59.83 5.32 80.50
C GLN A 4 -59.08 5.35 79.18
N SER A 5 -57.83 5.82 79.23
CA SER A 5 -56.89 5.67 78.11
C SER A 5 -56.60 4.18 77.88
N PRO A 6 -56.67 3.66 76.64
CA PRO A 6 -56.31 2.27 76.36
C PRO A 6 -54.81 2.07 76.62
N GLN A 7 -54.44 1.03 77.37
CA GLN A 7 -53.04 0.63 77.49
C GLN A 7 -52.51 0.14 76.14
N PRO A 8 -51.28 0.51 75.75
CA PRO A 8 -50.68 0.06 74.49
C PRO A 8 -50.44 -1.45 74.53
N ALA A 9 -51.07 -2.17 73.60
CA ALA A 9 -50.86 -3.60 73.44
C ALA A 9 -49.40 -3.88 73.08
N SER A 10 -48.76 -4.79 73.83
CA SER A 10 -47.39 -5.22 73.53
C SER A 10 -47.36 -5.88 72.15
N PRO A 11 -46.41 -5.51 71.26
CA PRO A 11 -46.36 -6.08 69.93
C PRO A 11 -46.19 -7.61 69.99
N PRO A 12 -46.87 -8.36 69.11
CA PRO A 12 -46.85 -9.82 69.14
C PRO A 12 -45.40 -10.32 69.02
N ARG A 13 -45.06 -11.41 69.74
CA ARG A 13 -43.69 -11.97 69.76
C ARG A 13 -43.13 -12.22 68.36
N ALA A 14 -43.98 -12.56 67.39
CA ALA A 14 -43.62 -12.70 65.98
C ALA A 14 -43.02 -11.42 65.37
N LEU A 15 -43.54 -10.24 65.73
CA LEU A 15 -43.02 -8.95 65.24
C LEU A 15 -41.63 -8.64 65.81
N ARG A 16 -41.36 -9.02 67.06
CA ARG A 16 -40.03 -8.87 67.68
C ARG A 16 -38.99 -9.76 67.01
N TRP A 17 -39.35 -11.01 66.68
CA TRP A 17 -38.48 -11.92 65.93
C TRP A 17 -38.28 -11.47 64.48
N ALA A 18 -39.30 -10.91 63.83
CA ALA A 18 -39.18 -10.33 62.49
C ALA A 18 -38.22 -9.13 62.46
N VAL A 19 -38.31 -8.23 63.46
CA VAL A 19 -37.39 -7.09 63.59
C VAL A 19 -35.97 -7.57 63.87
N ALA A 20 -35.78 -8.51 64.80
CA ALA A 20 -34.46 -9.09 65.07
C ALA A 20 -33.85 -9.77 63.82
N GLY A 21 -34.66 -10.53 63.07
CA GLY A 21 -34.28 -11.13 61.80
C GLY A 21 -33.87 -10.08 60.75
N SER A 22 -34.63 -9.00 60.61
CA SER A 22 -34.31 -7.91 59.67
C SER A 22 -32.99 -7.21 60.01
N VAL A 23 -32.69 -7.01 61.30
CA VAL A 23 -31.43 -6.42 61.75
C VAL A 23 -30.25 -7.34 61.42
N VAL A 24 -30.39 -8.65 61.64
CA VAL A 24 -29.36 -9.64 61.29
C VAL A 24 -29.10 -9.67 59.78
N VAL A 25 -30.15 -9.67 58.96
CA VAL A 25 -30.02 -9.60 57.49
C VAL A 25 -29.35 -8.30 57.05
N MET A 26 -29.70 -7.17 57.67
CA MET A 26 -29.07 -5.87 57.35
C MET A 26 -27.59 -5.84 57.70
N ILE A 27 -27.19 -6.39 58.85
CA ILE A 27 -25.77 -6.50 59.24
C ILE A 27 -25.02 -7.44 58.28
N ALA A 28 -25.59 -8.58 57.93
CA ALA A 28 -25.00 -9.52 56.98
C ALA A 28 -24.82 -8.90 55.59
N ALA A 29 -25.84 -8.17 55.10
CA ALA A 29 -25.78 -7.43 53.84
C ALA A 29 -24.71 -6.33 53.87
N GLY A 30 -24.61 -5.58 54.99
CA GLY A 30 -23.56 -4.58 55.19
C GLY A 30 -22.15 -5.19 55.20
N GLY A 31 -21.98 -6.35 55.84
CA GLY A 31 -20.73 -7.11 55.85
C GLY A 31 -20.33 -7.61 54.45
N LEU A 32 -21.28 -8.16 53.70
CA LEU A 32 -21.08 -8.59 52.31
C LEU A 32 -20.73 -7.41 51.39
N PHE A 33 -21.42 -6.28 51.55
CA PHE A 33 -21.14 -5.06 50.79
C PHE A 33 -19.74 -4.52 51.09
N TYR A 34 -19.36 -4.46 52.37
CA TYR A 34 -18.02 -4.03 52.78
C TYR A 34 -16.93 -4.95 52.22
N TYR A 35 -17.13 -6.27 52.28
CA TYR A 35 -16.21 -7.25 51.73
C TYR A 35 -16.08 -7.13 50.20
N ALA A 36 -17.21 -7.01 49.49
CA ALA A 36 -17.21 -6.79 48.04
C ALA A 36 -16.53 -5.44 47.65
N SER A 37 -16.75 -4.39 48.44
CA SER A 37 -16.10 -3.08 48.27
C SER A 37 -14.58 -3.17 48.43
N GLN A 38 -14.09 -3.93 49.43
CA GLN A 38 -12.65 -4.19 49.62
C GLN A 38 -12.04 -4.99 48.46
N LEU A 39 -12.72 -6.03 47.96
CA LEU A 39 -12.27 -6.78 46.79
C LEU A 39 -12.23 -5.92 45.52
N ALA A 40 -13.22 -5.05 45.32
CA ALA A 40 -13.22 -4.09 44.22
C ALA A 40 -12.09 -3.06 44.36
N ALA A 41 -11.80 -2.60 45.57
CA ALA A 41 -10.67 -1.72 45.85
C ALA A 41 -9.32 -2.39 45.56
N ALA A 42 -9.15 -3.66 45.92
CA ALA A 42 -7.97 -4.45 45.59
C ALA A 42 -7.79 -4.63 44.07
N LYS A 43 -8.86 -4.89 43.32
CA LYS A 43 -8.81 -4.97 41.83
C LYS A 43 -8.50 -3.64 41.14
N ARG A 44 -8.68 -2.50 41.83
CA ARG A 44 -8.26 -1.18 41.35
C ARG A 44 -6.78 -0.89 41.61
N GLN A 45 -6.08 -1.73 42.39
CA GLN A 45 -4.64 -1.55 42.59
C GLN A 45 -3.94 -1.69 41.23
N VAL A 46 -3.13 -0.68 40.94
CA VAL A 46 -2.29 -0.63 39.75
C VAL A 46 -1.09 -1.52 40.04
N ASN A 47 -0.86 -2.53 39.20
CA ASN A 47 0.37 -3.31 39.31
C ASN A 47 1.56 -2.41 38.95
N HIS A 48 2.73 -2.67 39.51
CA HIS A 48 3.94 -1.86 39.29
C HIS A 48 4.38 -1.73 37.81
N ASN A 49 3.85 -2.58 36.93
CA ASN A 49 4.12 -2.60 35.49
C ASN A 49 2.99 -1.98 34.65
N GLU A 50 2.02 -1.33 35.28
CA GLU A 50 0.88 -0.70 34.61
C GLU A 50 0.89 0.82 34.80
N ILE A 51 0.51 1.52 33.74
CA ILE A 51 0.34 2.97 33.74
C ILE A 51 -1.13 3.27 34.05
N ALA A 52 -1.38 3.93 35.18
CA ALA A 52 -2.74 4.28 35.56
C ALA A 52 -3.24 5.50 34.78
N VAL A 53 -4.45 5.39 34.22
CA VAL A 53 -5.18 6.51 33.63
C VAL A 53 -6.55 6.57 34.26
N THR A 54 -6.85 7.66 34.96
CA THR A 54 -8.14 7.87 35.61
C THR A 54 -9.02 8.76 34.74
N ILE A 55 -10.20 8.28 34.38
CA ILE A 55 -11.18 9.04 33.60
C ILE A 55 -12.17 9.72 34.55
N HIS A 56 -12.30 11.03 34.41
CA HIS A 56 -13.29 11.87 35.07
C HIS A 56 -14.40 12.27 34.08
N ALA A 57 -15.38 13.06 34.51
CA ALA A 57 -16.50 13.46 33.65
C ALA A 57 -16.05 14.20 32.38
N HIS A 58 -15.03 15.05 32.47
CA HIS A 58 -14.60 15.96 31.39
C HIS A 58 -13.10 15.92 31.08
N SER A 59 -12.35 15.00 31.68
CA SER A 59 -10.89 14.90 31.55
C SER A 59 -10.41 13.50 31.91
N CYS A 60 -9.14 13.22 31.61
CA CYS A 60 -8.44 12.08 32.16
C CYS A 60 -7.12 12.51 32.81
N GLU A 61 -6.67 11.76 33.81
CA GLU A 61 -5.48 12.04 34.59
C GLU A 61 -4.56 10.81 34.61
N PRO A 62 -3.30 10.94 34.15
CA PRO A 62 -2.77 12.10 33.41
C PRO A 62 -3.42 12.23 32.02
N ASN A 63 -3.50 13.45 31.49
CA ASN A 63 -3.92 13.72 30.11
C ASN A 63 -2.72 13.81 29.14
N ALA A 64 -1.50 13.72 29.64
CA ALA A 64 -0.28 13.65 28.86
C ALA A 64 0.59 12.52 29.41
N LEU A 65 0.95 11.57 28.55
CA LEU A 65 1.71 10.37 28.89
C LEU A 65 3.00 10.32 28.10
N THR A 66 4.06 9.80 28.71
CA THR A 66 5.29 9.44 28.02
C THR A 66 5.68 8.02 28.38
N VAL A 67 5.90 7.15 27.39
CA VAL A 67 6.26 5.74 27.58
C VAL A 67 7.35 5.31 26.60
N PRO A 68 8.19 4.32 26.93
CA PRO A 68 9.10 3.74 25.95
C PRO A 68 8.33 2.92 24.90
N ALA A 69 8.84 2.89 23.67
CA ALA A 69 8.35 2.02 22.61
C ALA A 69 8.47 0.54 23.00
N GLY A 70 7.53 -0.27 22.51
CA GLY A 70 7.36 -1.67 22.86
C GLY A 70 6.05 -1.92 23.63
N ARG A 71 6.02 -3.00 24.40
CA ARG A 71 4.82 -3.41 25.12
C ARG A 71 4.55 -2.49 26.32
N ALA A 72 3.42 -1.79 26.28
CA ALA A 72 2.90 -0.98 27.37
C ALA A 72 1.57 -1.55 27.89
N SER A 73 1.35 -1.42 29.20
CA SER A 73 0.10 -1.82 29.85
C SER A 73 -0.53 -0.60 30.53
N PHE A 74 -1.77 -0.27 30.19
CA PHE A 74 -2.51 0.85 30.75
C PHE A 74 -3.67 0.32 31.59
N ARG A 75 -3.78 0.77 32.84
CA ARG A 75 -4.95 0.51 33.68
C ARG A 75 -5.87 1.73 33.63
N ILE A 76 -6.99 1.58 32.95
CA ILE A 76 -7.99 2.62 32.81
C ILE A 76 -9.00 2.50 33.95
N ILE A 77 -9.13 3.56 34.75
CA ILE A 77 -9.98 3.60 35.94
C ILE A 77 -11.08 4.62 35.71
N ASN A 78 -12.33 4.17 35.69
CA ASN A 78 -13.46 5.07 35.50
C ASN A 78 -13.93 5.65 36.85
N ARG A 79 -13.72 6.96 37.04
CA ARG A 79 -14.18 7.76 38.18
C ARG A 79 -15.31 8.73 37.79
N SER A 80 -15.85 8.61 36.58
CA SER A 80 -17.06 9.30 36.16
C SER A 80 -18.33 8.57 36.64
N ASP A 81 -19.49 9.14 36.33
CA ASP A 81 -20.82 8.63 36.65
C ASP A 81 -21.47 7.83 35.51
N ARG A 82 -20.76 7.64 34.39
CA ARG A 82 -21.25 6.90 33.21
C ARG A 82 -20.23 5.90 32.67
N ALA A 83 -20.67 4.98 31.82
CA ALA A 83 -19.75 4.11 31.10
C ALA A 83 -18.91 4.93 30.10
N VAL A 84 -17.63 4.59 29.98
CA VAL A 84 -16.65 5.31 29.16
C VAL A 84 -15.80 4.34 28.34
N GLU A 85 -15.12 4.88 27.33
CA GLU A 85 -14.12 4.19 26.53
C GLU A 85 -12.75 4.89 26.62
N TRP A 86 -11.69 4.14 26.34
CA TRP A 86 -10.34 4.68 26.20
C TRP A 86 -9.62 4.06 25.03
N GLU A 87 -9.17 4.91 24.12
CA GLU A 87 -8.52 4.58 22.85
C GLU A 87 -7.15 5.26 22.76
N ILE A 88 -6.22 4.59 22.07
CA ILE A 88 -4.97 5.18 21.56
C ILE A 88 -5.17 5.41 20.06
N LEU A 89 -4.90 6.63 19.59
CA LEU A 89 -5.18 7.06 18.23
C LEU A 89 -3.91 7.53 17.51
N ASP A 90 -3.71 7.04 16.29
CA ASP A 90 -2.75 7.56 15.31
C ASP A 90 -3.52 8.22 14.17
N GLY A 91 -3.72 9.53 14.26
CA GLY A 91 -4.61 10.28 13.37
C GLY A 91 -6.07 9.81 13.47
N VAL A 92 -6.53 9.04 12.48
CA VAL A 92 -7.87 8.43 12.41
C VAL A 92 -7.88 6.94 12.75
N LEU A 93 -6.71 6.33 12.93
CA LEU A 93 -6.55 4.91 13.24
C LEU A 93 -6.65 4.68 14.74
N VAL A 94 -7.49 3.72 15.16
CA VAL A 94 -7.48 3.19 16.53
C VAL A 94 -6.37 2.15 16.64
N VAL A 95 -5.35 2.44 17.44
CA VAL A 95 -4.21 1.56 17.68
C VAL A 95 -4.59 0.45 18.65
N GLU A 96 -5.32 0.80 19.71
CA GLU A 96 -5.84 -0.13 20.72
C GLU A 96 -6.96 0.57 21.53
N GLU A 97 -7.95 -0.19 21.99
CA GLU A 97 -9.11 0.37 22.70
C GLU A 97 -9.67 -0.54 23.79
N ARG A 98 -10.37 0.05 24.77
CA ARG A 98 -11.39 -0.67 25.55
C ARG A 98 -12.64 0.18 25.73
N GLU A 99 -13.75 -0.45 25.40
CA GLU A 99 -15.08 0.13 25.51
C GLU A 99 -15.79 -0.25 26.82
N ASN A 100 -16.89 0.45 27.11
CA ASN A 100 -17.89 0.06 28.13
C ASN A 100 -17.34 -0.12 29.55
N ILE A 101 -16.35 0.68 29.94
CA ILE A 101 -15.80 0.68 31.31
C ILE A 101 -16.83 1.35 32.23
N ALA A 102 -17.59 0.56 32.99
CA ALA A 102 -18.66 1.08 33.85
C ALA A 102 -18.12 1.95 35.02
N PRO A 103 -18.96 2.84 35.60
CA PRO A 103 -18.59 3.69 36.74
C PRO A 103 -17.97 2.90 37.90
N GLY A 104 -16.82 3.35 38.39
CA GLY A 104 -16.12 2.74 39.52
C GLY A 104 -15.38 1.44 39.20
N LEU A 105 -15.37 0.98 37.95
CA LEU A 105 -14.57 -0.17 37.49
C LEU A 105 -13.25 0.28 36.86
N SER A 106 -12.35 -0.70 36.67
CA SER A 106 -11.12 -0.52 35.90
C SER A 106 -10.89 -1.68 34.94
N GLN A 107 -10.19 -1.39 33.84
CA GLN A 107 -9.79 -2.36 32.81
C GLN A 107 -8.31 -2.19 32.48
N VAL A 108 -7.68 -3.26 31.99
CA VAL A 108 -6.29 -3.23 31.54
C VAL A 108 -6.22 -3.37 30.02
N ILE A 109 -5.38 -2.55 29.42
CA ILE A 109 -5.13 -2.48 27.98
C ILE A 109 -3.67 -2.76 27.76
N ASN A 110 -3.35 -3.67 26.85
CA ASN A 110 -1.98 -3.95 26.45
C ASN A 110 -1.81 -3.49 25.01
N ALA A 111 -0.86 -2.60 24.76
CA ALA A 111 -0.52 -2.14 23.42
C ALA A 111 0.96 -2.40 23.15
N ASN A 112 1.31 -2.70 21.91
CA ASN A 112 2.70 -2.69 21.45
C ASN A 112 2.92 -1.43 20.61
N LEU A 113 3.54 -0.42 21.20
CA LEU A 113 3.61 0.93 20.66
C LEU A 113 4.93 1.16 19.92
N LEU A 114 4.85 1.74 18.71
CA LEU A 114 6.02 2.24 18.00
C LEU A 114 6.36 3.67 18.47
N PRO A 115 7.62 4.11 18.34
CA PRO A 115 7.99 5.49 18.66
C PRO A 115 7.14 6.49 17.86
N GLY A 116 6.67 7.56 18.51
CA GLY A 116 5.82 8.55 17.86
C GLY A 116 4.88 9.27 18.83
N ASP A 117 4.07 10.17 18.28
CA ASP A 117 3.07 10.95 19.02
C ASP A 117 1.66 10.45 18.68
N TYR A 118 0.91 10.10 19.72
CA TYR A 118 -0.46 9.58 19.62
C TYR A 118 -1.42 10.48 20.41
N ALA A 119 -2.69 10.46 20.03
CA ALA A 119 -3.76 11.03 20.85
C ALA A 119 -4.40 9.93 21.70
N ILE A 120 -4.91 10.29 22.88
CA ILE A 120 -5.72 9.40 23.70
C ILE A 120 -7.08 10.02 23.99
N THR A 121 -8.13 9.21 24.03
CA THR A 121 -9.46 9.70 24.44
C THR A 121 -9.56 9.79 25.95
N CYS A 122 -10.25 10.80 26.48
CA CYS A 122 -10.52 10.93 27.91
C CYS A 122 -11.99 10.60 28.24
N GLY A 123 -12.47 9.42 27.82
CA GLY A 123 -13.79 8.89 28.19
C GLY A 123 -14.93 9.19 27.22
N LEU A 124 -15.30 10.46 27.06
CA LEU A 124 -16.33 10.88 26.10
C LEU A 124 -15.70 11.53 24.87
N LEU A 125 -16.28 11.30 23.69
CA LEU A 125 -15.87 11.92 22.42
C LEU A 125 -15.84 13.46 22.47
N SER A 126 -16.68 14.08 23.30
CA SER A 126 -16.72 15.54 23.49
C SER A 126 -15.62 16.08 24.41
N ASN A 127 -14.92 15.21 25.14
CA ASN A 127 -13.85 15.63 26.03
C ASN A 127 -12.59 15.95 25.21
N PRO A 128 -11.78 16.93 25.64
CA PRO A 128 -10.48 17.15 25.03
C PRO A 128 -9.64 15.87 25.05
N ARG A 129 -9.01 15.55 23.91
CA ARG A 129 -8.08 14.43 23.81
C ARG A 129 -6.81 14.71 24.60
N GLY A 130 -6.25 13.68 25.22
CA GLY A 130 -4.91 13.71 25.78
C GLY A 130 -3.84 13.34 24.74
N THR A 131 -2.58 13.36 25.16
CA THR A 131 -1.42 12.99 24.34
C THR A 131 -0.68 11.80 24.93
N LEU A 132 -0.11 10.97 24.05
CA LEU A 132 0.78 9.88 24.39
C LEU A 132 2.03 9.98 23.52
N HIS A 133 3.14 10.37 24.13
CA HIS A 133 4.45 10.39 23.48
C HIS A 133 5.17 9.07 23.73
N VAL A 134 5.54 8.37 22.66
CA VAL A 134 6.25 7.10 22.74
C VAL A 134 7.71 7.32 22.35
N THR A 135 8.62 7.19 23.31
CA THR A 135 10.05 7.44 23.09
C THR A 135 10.73 6.22 22.44
N PRO A 136 11.70 6.43 21.54
CA PRO A 136 12.49 5.34 20.97
C PRO A 136 13.21 4.51 22.04
N THR A 137 13.34 3.21 21.77
CA THR A 137 14.17 2.25 22.50
C THR A 137 15.16 1.60 21.55
N ALA A 138 16.23 0.99 22.08
CA ALA A 138 17.19 0.25 21.26
C ALA A 138 16.51 -0.87 20.45
N GLU A 139 15.48 -1.51 21.02
CA GLU A 139 14.70 -2.55 20.35
C GLU A 139 13.81 -1.97 19.27
N SER A 140 13.15 -0.83 19.50
CA SER A 140 12.35 -0.17 18.45
C SER A 140 13.23 0.36 17.32
N ASP A 141 14.43 0.85 17.62
CA ASP A 141 15.40 1.30 16.62
C ASP A 141 15.92 0.13 15.80
N ALA A 142 16.19 -1.01 16.44
CA ALA A 142 16.54 -2.25 15.76
C ALA A 142 15.40 -2.77 14.88
N GLN A 143 14.15 -2.68 15.34
CA GLN A 143 12.96 -3.07 14.56
C GLN A 143 12.68 -2.11 13.39
N ALA A 144 12.90 -0.81 13.56
CA ALA A 144 12.76 0.17 12.49
C ALA A 144 13.78 -0.08 11.37
N LYS A 145 14.99 -0.49 11.75
CA LYS A 145 16.07 -0.89 10.84
C LYS A 145 15.97 -2.35 10.39
N ALA A 146 15.03 -3.12 10.92
CA ALA A 146 14.83 -4.50 10.50
C ALA A 146 14.21 -4.52 9.11
N LYS A 147 14.63 -5.51 8.32
CA LYS A 147 14.06 -5.76 7.00
C LYS A 147 12.57 -6.07 7.13
N PRO A 148 11.71 -5.54 6.24
CA PRO A 148 10.28 -5.84 6.27
C PRO A 148 10.04 -7.35 6.16
N SER A 149 9.08 -7.86 6.93
CA SER A 149 8.62 -9.26 6.76
C SER A 149 7.91 -9.45 5.41
N MET A 150 7.78 -10.70 4.97
CA MET A 150 7.02 -11.05 3.76
C MET A 150 5.58 -10.51 3.76
N VAL A 151 4.95 -10.43 4.93
CA VAL A 151 3.59 -9.90 5.08
C VAL A 151 3.50 -8.44 4.63
N ALA A 152 4.56 -7.66 4.81
CA ALA A 152 4.60 -6.25 4.42
C ALA A 152 4.50 -6.05 2.90
N PHE A 153 4.83 -7.07 2.10
CA PHE A 153 4.76 -7.02 0.63
C PHE A 153 3.40 -7.46 0.07
N ILE A 154 2.51 -8.04 0.87
CA ILE A 154 1.17 -8.48 0.41
C ILE A 154 0.39 -7.32 -0.19
N GLY A 155 0.37 -6.17 0.48
CA GLY A 155 -0.32 -4.96 0.01
C GLY A 155 0.23 -4.48 -1.34
N PRO A 156 1.53 -4.13 -1.43
CA PRO A 156 2.16 -3.71 -2.68
C PRO A 156 2.00 -4.71 -3.83
N LEU A 157 2.16 -6.01 -3.58
CA LEU A 157 1.99 -7.04 -4.61
C LEU A 157 0.54 -7.14 -5.09
N SER A 158 -0.44 -7.02 -4.18
CA SER A 158 -1.86 -7.03 -4.51
C SER A 158 -2.25 -5.81 -5.35
N GLU A 159 -1.76 -4.62 -4.96
CA GLU A 159 -1.98 -3.39 -5.72
C GLU A 159 -1.29 -3.41 -7.09
N PHE A 160 -0.11 -4.01 -7.19
CA PHE A 160 0.54 -4.20 -8.49
C PHE A 160 -0.24 -5.17 -9.38
N ARG A 161 -0.82 -6.25 -8.81
CA ARG A 161 -1.73 -7.14 -9.54
C ARG A 161 -2.97 -6.40 -10.05
N VAL A 162 -3.54 -5.47 -9.27
CA VAL A 162 -4.63 -4.59 -9.72
C VAL A 162 -4.18 -3.72 -10.89
N TYR A 163 -2.99 -3.12 -10.80
CA TYR A 163 -2.39 -2.35 -11.89
C TYR A 163 -2.23 -3.20 -13.17
N LEU A 164 -1.67 -4.41 -13.07
CA LEU A 164 -1.53 -5.34 -14.20
C LEU A 164 -2.89 -5.70 -14.82
N SER A 165 -3.93 -5.91 -14.01
CA SER A 165 -5.28 -6.18 -14.49
C SER A 165 -5.86 -5.01 -15.28
N SER A 166 -5.71 -3.79 -14.74
CA SER A 166 -6.20 -2.55 -15.36
C SER A 166 -5.46 -2.24 -16.65
N GLN A 167 -4.13 -2.23 -16.62
CA GLN A 167 -3.29 -1.98 -17.81
C GLN A 167 -3.46 -3.08 -18.86
N GLY A 168 -3.62 -4.34 -18.46
CA GLY A 168 -3.93 -5.43 -19.38
C GLY A 168 -5.28 -5.23 -20.07
N GLY A 169 -6.30 -4.72 -19.35
CA GLY A 169 -7.57 -4.33 -19.95
C GLY A 169 -7.43 -3.18 -20.94
N ALA A 170 -6.64 -2.16 -20.60
CA ALA A 170 -6.36 -1.03 -21.48
C ALA A 170 -5.63 -1.46 -22.77
N LEU A 171 -4.64 -2.35 -22.65
CA LEU A 171 -3.92 -2.94 -23.77
C LEU A 171 -4.85 -3.70 -24.71
N ILE A 172 -5.69 -4.61 -24.19
CA ILE A 172 -6.66 -5.36 -25.00
C ILE A 172 -7.57 -4.40 -25.77
N LYS A 173 -8.07 -3.34 -25.11
CA LYS A 173 -8.93 -2.34 -25.76
C LYS A 173 -8.19 -1.60 -26.88
N ALA A 174 -6.95 -1.18 -26.65
CA ALA A 174 -6.16 -0.46 -27.64
C ALA A 174 -5.80 -1.34 -28.84
N VAL A 175 -5.41 -2.60 -28.61
CA VAL A 175 -5.12 -3.57 -29.68
C VAL A 175 -6.39 -3.93 -30.46
N ALA A 176 -7.54 -4.07 -29.80
CA ALA A 176 -8.81 -4.31 -30.50
C ALA A 176 -9.20 -3.14 -31.43
N ALA A 177 -8.94 -1.90 -31.02
CA ALA A 177 -9.17 -0.75 -31.89
C ALA A 177 -8.21 -0.74 -33.10
N LEU A 178 -6.93 -1.08 -32.89
CA LEU A 178 -5.95 -1.23 -33.96
C LEU A 178 -6.35 -2.34 -34.95
N ASP A 179 -6.77 -3.49 -34.45
CA ASP A 179 -7.26 -4.63 -35.23
C ASP A 179 -8.45 -4.23 -36.12
N GLN A 180 -9.43 -3.50 -35.57
CA GLN A 180 -10.58 -2.98 -36.32
C GLN A 180 -10.17 -2.02 -37.45
N ALA A 181 -9.20 -1.13 -37.21
CA ALA A 181 -8.71 -0.22 -38.25
C ALA A 181 -7.97 -0.96 -39.36
N ILE A 182 -7.20 -2.00 -39.01
CA ILE A 182 -6.52 -2.87 -39.97
C ILE A 182 -7.54 -3.67 -40.80
N GLU A 183 -8.56 -4.24 -40.17
CA GLU A 183 -9.65 -4.98 -40.84
C GLU A 183 -10.43 -4.08 -41.82
N ALA A 184 -10.65 -2.82 -41.45
CA ALA A 184 -11.27 -1.82 -42.31
C ALA A 184 -10.35 -1.30 -43.43
N ALA A 185 -9.10 -1.76 -43.49
CA ALA A 185 -8.05 -1.27 -44.39
C ALA A 185 -7.82 0.26 -44.30
N ASP A 186 -8.07 0.86 -43.14
CA ASP A 186 -7.82 2.28 -42.88
C ASP A 186 -6.39 2.48 -42.38
N LEU A 187 -5.46 2.67 -43.32
CA LEU A 187 -4.04 2.85 -43.03
C LEU A 187 -3.78 4.02 -42.06
N ASN A 188 -4.44 5.16 -42.26
CA ASN A 188 -4.18 6.35 -41.45
C ASN A 188 -4.66 6.14 -40.01
N GLN A 189 -5.84 5.56 -39.84
CA GLN A 189 -6.38 5.25 -38.52
C GLN A 189 -5.55 4.15 -37.84
N ALA A 190 -5.10 3.13 -38.58
CA ALA A 190 -4.24 2.08 -38.04
C ALA A 190 -2.89 2.63 -37.56
N GLN A 191 -2.24 3.52 -38.34
CA GLN A 191 -1.02 4.21 -37.92
C GLN A 191 -1.25 5.05 -36.64
N ALA A 192 -2.37 5.76 -36.56
CA ALA A 192 -2.70 6.57 -35.40
C ALA A 192 -2.97 5.71 -34.14
N LEU A 193 -3.61 4.55 -34.30
CA LEU A 193 -3.93 3.62 -33.20
C LEU A 193 -2.76 2.71 -32.80
N TYR A 194 -1.75 2.55 -33.66
CA TYR A 194 -0.54 1.83 -33.32
C TYR A 194 0.15 2.43 -32.10
N VAL A 195 0.31 3.76 -32.06
CA VAL A 195 1.00 4.48 -30.96
C VAL A 195 0.38 4.20 -29.58
N PRO A 196 -0.93 4.45 -29.32
CA PRO A 196 -1.52 4.16 -28.02
C PRO A 196 -1.54 2.66 -27.67
N ALA A 197 -1.62 1.76 -28.67
CA ALA A 197 -1.52 0.32 -28.43
C ALA A 197 -0.11 -0.08 -27.95
N ARG A 198 0.93 0.51 -28.54
CA ARG A 198 2.33 0.33 -28.11
C ARG A 198 2.59 0.90 -26.73
N GLU A 199 2.14 2.12 -26.45
CA GLU A 199 2.26 2.68 -25.10
C GLU A 199 1.59 1.80 -24.05
N ALA A 200 0.39 1.26 -24.34
CA ALA A 200 -0.29 0.36 -23.42
C ALA A 200 0.50 -0.92 -23.15
N TYR A 201 1.20 -1.47 -24.16
CA TYR A 201 2.08 -2.61 -23.98
C TYR A 201 3.32 -2.25 -23.16
N GLN A 202 3.94 -1.12 -23.45
CA GLN A 202 5.17 -0.67 -22.77
C GLN A 202 4.95 -0.37 -21.27
N ARG A 203 3.71 -0.05 -20.85
CA ARG A 203 3.33 0.02 -19.42
C ARG A 203 3.28 -1.34 -18.70
N LEU A 204 3.33 -2.44 -19.45
CA LEU A 204 3.39 -3.82 -18.96
C LEU A 204 4.70 -4.54 -19.28
N ALA A 205 5.52 -4.00 -20.20
CA ALA A 205 6.69 -4.66 -20.75
C ALA A 205 7.67 -5.24 -19.71
N PRO A 206 8.02 -4.53 -18.61
CA PRO A 206 8.89 -5.12 -17.59
C PRO A 206 8.33 -6.42 -16.97
N ALA A 207 7.01 -6.53 -16.86
CA ALA A 207 6.36 -7.73 -16.35
C ALA A 207 6.18 -8.79 -17.45
N SER A 208 5.87 -8.41 -18.69
CA SER A 208 5.70 -9.34 -19.82
C SER A 208 6.97 -10.10 -20.16
N GLN A 209 8.14 -9.46 -20.02
CA GLN A 209 9.45 -10.06 -20.32
C GLN A 209 9.79 -11.29 -19.47
N ARG A 210 9.06 -11.54 -18.38
CA ARG A 210 9.15 -12.80 -17.62
C ARG A 210 8.53 -13.99 -18.36
N LEU A 211 7.66 -13.73 -19.33
CA LEU A 211 6.94 -14.70 -20.14
C LEU A 211 7.57 -14.73 -21.55
N ALA A 212 8.85 -15.11 -21.62
CA ALA A 212 9.69 -14.91 -22.80
C ALA A 212 9.08 -15.36 -24.14
N GLU A 213 8.43 -16.53 -24.17
CA GLU A 213 7.77 -17.03 -25.39
C GLU A 213 6.62 -16.11 -25.85
N LEU A 214 5.82 -15.63 -24.90
CA LEU A 214 4.68 -14.76 -25.18
C LEU A 214 5.13 -13.33 -25.49
N ASP A 215 6.16 -12.83 -24.79
CA ASP A 215 6.81 -11.56 -25.08
C ASP A 215 7.38 -11.56 -26.51
N ASN A 216 8.03 -12.64 -26.94
CA ASN A 216 8.50 -12.80 -28.32
C ASN A 216 7.36 -12.83 -29.34
N ALA A 217 6.26 -13.53 -29.06
CA ALA A 217 5.11 -13.54 -29.96
C ALA A 217 4.48 -12.13 -30.15
N ILE A 218 4.53 -11.29 -29.11
CA ILE A 218 3.93 -9.96 -29.10
C ILE A 218 4.89 -8.88 -29.61
N ASN A 219 6.17 -8.93 -29.25
CA ASN A 219 7.10 -7.80 -29.32
C ASN A 219 8.48 -8.18 -29.89
N ALA A 220 8.67 -9.37 -30.48
CA ALA A 220 9.94 -9.66 -31.16
C ALA A 220 10.12 -8.74 -32.37
N ARG A 221 11.34 -8.24 -32.53
CA ARG A 221 11.75 -7.42 -33.67
C ARG A 221 12.25 -8.28 -34.81
N ALA A 222 12.29 -7.71 -36.02
CA ALA A 222 12.69 -8.43 -37.22
C ALA A 222 14.10 -9.06 -37.09
N ASP A 223 15.03 -8.43 -36.39
CA ASP A 223 16.41 -8.94 -36.22
C ASP A 223 16.54 -10.22 -35.38
N TYR A 224 15.47 -10.64 -34.70
CA TYR A 224 15.41 -11.94 -34.01
C TYR A 224 15.09 -13.11 -34.95
N PHE A 225 14.72 -12.83 -36.20
CA PHE A 225 14.33 -13.83 -37.20
C PHE A 225 15.38 -13.97 -38.29
N GLU A 226 15.63 -15.20 -38.75
CA GLU A 226 16.66 -15.51 -39.76
C GLU A 226 16.43 -14.72 -41.05
N LYS A 227 15.18 -14.63 -41.51
CA LYS A 227 14.82 -13.90 -42.74
C LYS A 227 14.32 -12.49 -42.47
N ARG A 228 14.50 -11.99 -41.25
CA ARG A 228 14.05 -10.68 -40.79
C ARG A 228 12.59 -10.37 -41.14
N GLU A 229 12.32 -9.26 -41.82
CA GLU A 229 10.96 -8.85 -42.19
C GLU A 229 10.26 -9.85 -43.13
N GLN A 230 11.02 -10.70 -43.83
CA GLN A 230 10.52 -11.73 -44.73
C GLN A 230 10.32 -13.09 -44.05
N ASP A 231 10.58 -13.18 -42.75
CA ASP A 231 10.40 -14.42 -42.01
C ASP A 231 8.91 -14.72 -41.80
N PRO A 232 8.41 -15.91 -42.18
CA PRO A 232 7.01 -16.27 -41.96
C PRO A 232 6.63 -16.33 -40.48
N ALA A 233 7.60 -16.44 -39.57
CA ALA A 233 7.35 -16.39 -38.13
C ALA A 233 7.29 -14.95 -37.57
N PHE A 234 7.71 -13.93 -38.35
CA PHE A 234 7.68 -12.55 -37.90
C PHE A 234 6.24 -12.05 -37.74
N SER A 235 5.86 -11.74 -36.50
CA SER A 235 4.48 -11.41 -36.10
C SER A 235 4.46 -10.29 -35.06
N GLY A 236 3.31 -10.09 -34.42
CA GLY A 236 3.14 -9.14 -33.32
C GLY A 236 3.25 -7.67 -33.74
N PHE A 237 3.59 -6.81 -32.78
CA PHE A 237 3.62 -5.36 -32.95
C PHE A 237 4.57 -4.91 -34.04
N HIS A 238 5.81 -5.40 -34.09
CA HIS A 238 6.79 -4.92 -35.06
C HIS A 238 6.52 -5.40 -36.49
N ARG A 239 5.84 -6.55 -36.67
CA ARG A 239 5.35 -6.95 -37.99
C ARG A 239 4.26 -6.02 -38.51
N ILE A 240 3.36 -5.57 -37.62
CA ILE A 240 2.33 -4.57 -37.93
C ILE A 240 2.99 -3.22 -38.21
N GLU A 241 3.94 -2.80 -37.37
CA GLU A 241 4.71 -1.57 -37.54
C GLU A 241 5.36 -1.48 -38.93
N TYR A 242 6.08 -2.53 -39.32
CA TYR A 242 6.75 -2.62 -40.61
C TYR A 242 5.76 -2.40 -41.77
N ALA A 243 4.62 -3.07 -41.75
CA ALA A 243 3.64 -2.90 -42.82
C ALA A 243 3.00 -1.51 -42.82
N LEU A 244 2.60 -1.00 -41.65
CA LEU A 244 1.92 0.28 -41.55
C LEU A 244 2.84 1.45 -41.90
N PHE A 245 4.08 1.47 -41.41
CA PHE A 245 4.95 2.65 -41.52
C PHE A 245 5.95 2.57 -42.68
N GLN A 246 6.54 1.39 -42.92
CA GLN A 246 7.52 1.18 -43.97
C GLN A 246 6.87 0.77 -45.30
N GLN A 247 5.95 -0.19 -45.30
CA GLN A 247 5.27 -0.63 -46.52
C GLN A 247 4.05 0.22 -46.88
N ARG A 248 3.53 1.01 -45.93
CA ARG A 248 2.33 1.84 -46.10
C ARG A 248 1.13 1.02 -46.58
N SER A 249 0.92 -0.16 -46.00
CA SER A 249 -0.17 -1.07 -46.37
C SER A 249 -0.75 -1.79 -45.14
N THR A 250 -2.04 -2.14 -45.23
CA THR A 250 -2.74 -3.04 -44.30
C THR A 250 -2.87 -4.46 -44.85
N ASP A 251 -2.35 -4.74 -46.05
CA ASP A 251 -2.50 -6.01 -46.73
C ASP A 251 -1.91 -7.17 -45.91
N GLY A 252 -2.72 -8.20 -45.71
CA GLY A 252 -2.32 -9.40 -44.96
C GLY A 252 -2.12 -9.19 -43.45
N LEU A 253 -2.45 -8.01 -42.90
CA LEU A 253 -2.27 -7.74 -41.47
C LEU A 253 -3.40 -8.25 -40.58
N THR A 254 -4.61 -8.44 -41.10
CA THR A 254 -5.76 -8.93 -40.30
C THR A 254 -5.45 -10.18 -39.46
N PRO A 255 -4.89 -11.28 -40.02
CA PRO A 255 -4.55 -12.44 -39.19
C PRO A 255 -3.45 -12.15 -38.15
N ILE A 256 -2.55 -11.21 -38.42
CA ILE A 256 -1.48 -10.81 -37.48
C ILE A 256 -2.06 -10.00 -36.32
N ALA A 257 -2.97 -9.06 -36.61
CA ALA A 257 -3.62 -8.23 -35.59
C ALA A 257 -4.58 -9.04 -34.70
N GLN A 258 -5.34 -9.97 -35.27
CA GLN A 258 -6.19 -10.91 -34.51
C GLN A 258 -5.37 -11.83 -33.60
N ARG A 259 -4.22 -12.32 -34.09
CA ARG A 259 -3.28 -13.09 -33.27
C ARG A 259 -2.72 -12.24 -32.13
N LEU A 260 -2.28 -11.02 -32.43
CA LEU A 260 -1.78 -10.09 -31.41
C LEU A 260 -2.85 -9.83 -30.32
N LEU A 261 -4.12 -9.63 -30.70
CA LEU A 261 -5.21 -9.46 -29.74
C LEU A 261 -5.38 -10.69 -28.82
N THR A 262 -5.24 -11.89 -29.39
CA THR A 262 -5.26 -13.15 -28.63
C THR A 262 -4.07 -13.25 -27.68
N ASP A 263 -2.88 -12.91 -28.15
CA ASP A 263 -1.64 -12.99 -27.39
C ASP A 263 -1.65 -11.98 -26.22
N VAL A 264 -2.10 -10.74 -26.42
CA VAL A 264 -2.21 -9.75 -25.31
C VAL A 264 -3.32 -10.11 -24.31
N THR A 265 -4.37 -10.80 -24.75
CA THR A 265 -5.40 -11.36 -23.85
C THR A 265 -4.81 -12.47 -22.99
N THR A 266 -4.03 -13.36 -23.59
CA THR A 266 -3.29 -14.42 -22.90
C THR A 266 -2.27 -13.83 -21.94
N LEU A 267 -1.58 -12.75 -22.32
CA LEU A 267 -0.60 -12.05 -21.49
C LEU A 267 -1.25 -11.57 -20.20
N LYS A 268 -2.40 -10.89 -20.28
CA LYS A 268 -3.14 -10.46 -19.10
C LYS A 268 -3.49 -11.65 -18.19
N GLN A 269 -3.98 -12.75 -18.76
CA GLN A 269 -4.36 -13.93 -17.98
C GLN A 269 -3.15 -14.54 -17.26
N GLN A 270 -2.02 -14.70 -17.95
CA GLN A 270 -0.81 -15.28 -17.37
C GLN A 270 -0.17 -14.38 -16.31
N LEU A 271 -0.12 -13.06 -16.54
CA LEU A 271 0.37 -12.09 -15.55
C LEU A 271 -0.46 -12.11 -14.25
N LEU A 272 -1.78 -12.38 -14.34
CA LEU A 272 -2.64 -12.53 -13.18
C LEU A 272 -2.63 -13.94 -12.58
N ALA A 273 -2.26 -14.96 -13.35
CA ALA A 273 -2.17 -16.33 -12.83
C ALA A 273 -0.88 -16.55 -12.03
N GLN A 274 0.23 -15.92 -12.45
CA GLN A 274 1.54 -16.13 -11.84
C GLN A 274 1.78 -15.21 -10.65
N SER A 275 2.42 -15.73 -9.61
CA SER A 275 2.84 -14.93 -8.47
C SER A 275 4.03 -14.03 -8.82
N LEU A 276 3.93 -12.79 -8.32
CA LEU A 276 4.95 -11.76 -8.13
C LEU A 276 5.91 -12.02 -6.96
N PRO A 277 7.12 -12.61 -7.05
CA PRO A 277 8.03 -12.57 -5.91
C PRO A 277 8.43 -11.11 -5.59
N PRO A 278 8.51 -10.69 -4.31
CA PRO A 278 8.82 -9.31 -3.94
C PRO A 278 10.10 -8.75 -4.59
N GLU A 279 11.15 -9.54 -4.68
CA GLU A 279 12.43 -9.18 -5.31
C GLU A 279 12.30 -8.88 -6.80
N GLN A 280 11.27 -9.45 -7.44
CA GLN A 280 11.00 -9.19 -8.84
C GLN A 280 10.20 -7.91 -9.08
N LEU A 281 9.58 -7.32 -8.05
CA LEU A 281 8.82 -6.09 -8.21
C LEU A 281 9.72 -4.92 -8.66
N VAL A 282 10.92 -4.82 -8.09
CA VAL A 282 11.92 -3.79 -8.45
C VAL A 282 12.87 -4.27 -9.53
N SER A 283 13.34 -5.53 -9.48
CA SER A 283 14.40 -5.99 -10.41
C SER A 283 13.96 -6.03 -11.87
N ILE A 284 12.66 -6.22 -12.17
CA ILE A 284 12.15 -6.11 -13.55
C ILE A 284 12.35 -4.70 -14.12
N LEU A 285 12.20 -3.67 -13.28
CA LEU A 285 12.36 -2.27 -13.68
C LEU A 285 13.83 -1.92 -13.86
N VAL A 286 14.68 -2.36 -12.92
CA VAL A 286 16.13 -2.23 -13.03
C VAL A 286 16.63 -2.83 -14.35
N ARG A 287 16.22 -4.06 -14.69
CA ARG A 287 16.61 -4.70 -15.96
C ARG A 287 16.14 -3.88 -17.18
N ASN A 288 14.91 -3.38 -17.15
CA ASN A 288 14.37 -2.56 -18.22
C ASN A 288 15.12 -1.22 -18.39
N LEU A 289 15.43 -0.53 -17.28
CA LEU A 289 16.19 0.72 -17.27
C LEU A 289 17.65 0.52 -17.70
N ASN A 290 18.29 -0.58 -17.29
CA ASN A 290 19.62 -0.94 -17.77
C ASN A 290 19.60 -1.24 -19.28
N SER A 291 18.59 -1.97 -19.77
CA SER A 291 18.43 -2.20 -21.22
C SER A 291 18.22 -0.89 -21.99
N LEU A 292 17.44 0.04 -21.44
CA LEU A 292 17.29 1.38 -21.99
C LEU A 292 18.63 2.12 -22.05
N ALA A 293 19.36 2.16 -20.94
CA ALA A 293 20.63 2.86 -20.82
C ALA A 293 21.72 2.29 -21.74
N ASP A 294 21.89 0.97 -21.72
CA ASP A 294 23.03 0.31 -22.33
C ASP A 294 22.84 0.09 -23.85
N VAL A 295 21.58 -0.02 -24.31
CA VAL A 295 21.26 -0.39 -25.69
C VAL A 295 20.26 0.57 -26.34
N ARG A 296 19.01 0.58 -25.86
CA ARG A 296 17.89 1.11 -26.65
C ARG A 296 17.96 2.63 -26.86
N ALA A 297 18.46 3.37 -25.88
CA ALA A 297 18.59 4.82 -26.01
C ALA A 297 19.59 5.20 -27.12
N ALA A 298 20.71 4.50 -27.23
CA ALA A 298 21.67 4.78 -28.31
C ALA A 298 21.12 4.38 -29.68
N SER A 299 20.52 3.19 -29.78
CA SER A 299 20.16 2.60 -31.06
C SER A 299 18.81 3.06 -31.63
N GLY A 300 17.81 3.33 -30.80
CA GLY A 300 16.42 3.49 -31.28
C GLY A 300 15.92 2.23 -31.98
N GLU A 301 16.38 1.07 -31.53
CA GLU A 301 16.15 -0.19 -32.22
C GLU A 301 14.74 -0.75 -32.04
N GLU A 302 13.97 -0.23 -31.09
CA GLU A 302 12.66 -0.77 -30.74
C GLU A 302 11.64 -0.43 -31.82
N GLU A 303 11.53 0.85 -32.20
CA GLU A 303 10.51 1.34 -33.14
C GLU A 303 11.16 1.82 -34.46
N ARG A 304 11.76 0.87 -35.19
CA ARG A 304 12.59 1.15 -36.37
C ARG A 304 11.87 1.81 -37.53
N TYR A 305 10.55 1.65 -37.61
CA TYR A 305 9.76 2.14 -38.76
C TYR A 305 8.85 3.29 -38.37
N SER A 306 8.29 3.27 -37.15
CA SER A 306 7.38 4.29 -36.63
C SER A 306 8.10 5.41 -35.87
N HIS A 307 9.32 5.14 -35.38
CA HIS A 307 10.18 6.06 -34.63
C HIS A 307 9.54 6.62 -33.35
N ILE A 308 8.69 5.84 -32.69
CA ILE A 308 7.98 6.24 -31.46
C ILE A 308 8.68 5.78 -30.16
N ASP A 309 9.99 5.50 -30.19
CA ASP A 309 10.73 4.96 -29.03
C ASP A 309 10.52 5.77 -27.74
N LEU A 310 10.44 7.11 -27.84
CA LEU A 310 10.18 7.99 -26.69
C LEU A 310 8.84 7.69 -26.00
N ASN A 311 7.79 7.37 -26.76
CA ASN A 311 6.49 6.97 -26.20
C ASN A 311 6.65 5.69 -25.38
N GLY A 312 7.42 4.72 -25.88
CA GLY A 312 7.74 3.49 -25.16
C GLY A 312 8.55 3.74 -23.88
N PHE A 313 9.57 4.60 -23.95
CA PHE A 313 10.41 4.93 -22.79
C PHE A 313 9.60 5.64 -21.70
N ALA A 314 8.71 6.56 -22.08
CA ALA A 314 7.80 7.23 -21.15
C ALA A 314 6.82 6.24 -20.50
N ALA A 315 6.26 5.30 -21.28
CA ALA A 315 5.40 4.25 -20.75
C ALA A 315 6.15 3.27 -19.81
N ASN A 316 7.42 2.96 -20.08
CA ASN A 316 8.26 2.20 -19.14
C ASN A 316 8.52 3.00 -17.85
N LEU A 317 8.64 4.32 -17.92
CA LEU A 317 8.78 5.19 -16.76
C LEU A 317 7.50 5.24 -15.91
N ASP A 318 6.32 5.20 -16.53
CA ASP A 318 5.03 5.17 -15.83
C ASP A 318 4.90 3.94 -14.91
N VAL A 319 5.24 2.75 -15.41
CA VAL A 319 5.23 1.54 -14.57
C VAL A 319 6.31 1.57 -13.50
N THR A 320 7.45 2.19 -13.79
CA THR A 320 8.51 2.44 -12.80
C THR A 320 7.98 3.30 -11.65
N ARG A 321 7.34 4.43 -11.96
CA ARG A 321 6.70 5.30 -10.97
C ARG A 321 5.66 4.57 -10.14
N LYS A 322 4.78 3.78 -10.78
CA LYS A 322 3.77 3.00 -10.07
C LYS A 322 4.38 2.07 -9.03
N VAL A 323 5.42 1.32 -9.37
CA VAL A 323 6.07 0.42 -8.40
C VAL A 323 6.73 1.20 -7.27
N LEU A 324 7.37 2.34 -7.56
CA LEU A 324 7.96 3.18 -6.52
C LEU A 324 6.91 3.72 -5.56
N ASP A 325 5.74 4.13 -6.05
CA ASP A 325 4.62 4.55 -5.19
C ASP A 325 4.16 3.41 -4.27
N LEU A 326 4.13 2.18 -4.77
CA LEU A 326 3.79 0.99 -3.97
C LEU A 326 4.87 0.64 -2.94
N MET A 327 6.14 0.92 -3.25
CA MET A 327 7.28 0.66 -2.36
C MET A 327 7.53 1.78 -1.35
N ARG A 328 7.05 2.99 -1.62
CA ARG A 328 7.31 4.16 -0.79
C ARG A 328 6.97 3.96 0.69
N PRO A 329 5.81 3.38 1.09
CA PRO A 329 5.54 3.16 2.51
C PRO A 329 6.57 2.26 3.22
N LEU A 330 7.08 1.24 2.53
CA LEU A 330 8.11 0.34 3.06
C LEU A 330 9.47 1.04 3.15
N LEU A 331 9.82 1.80 2.11
CA LEU A 331 11.04 2.59 2.06
C LEU A 331 11.04 3.70 3.12
N THR A 332 9.95 4.43 3.30
CA THR A 332 9.85 5.46 4.35
C THR A 332 10.09 4.89 5.74
N LYS A 333 9.63 3.65 5.99
CA LYS A 333 9.82 3.01 7.30
C LYS A 333 11.23 2.46 7.51
N SER A 334 11.79 1.78 6.52
CA SER A 334 13.01 0.97 6.69
C SER A 334 14.25 1.52 5.98
N ALA A 335 14.10 2.45 5.04
CA ALA A 335 15.17 2.93 4.16
C ALA A 335 14.93 4.36 3.63
N ALA A 336 14.48 5.28 4.50
CA ALA A 336 14.03 6.62 4.09
C ALA A 336 15.11 7.42 3.34
N ASP A 337 16.39 7.21 3.70
CA ASP A 337 17.54 7.89 3.10
C ASP A 337 17.71 7.61 1.60
N LEU A 338 17.12 6.52 1.08
CA LEU A 338 17.14 6.22 -0.36
C LEU A 338 16.18 7.10 -1.16
N LEU A 339 15.08 7.55 -0.56
CA LEU A 339 14.00 8.24 -1.26
C LEU A 339 14.45 9.51 -2.01
N PRO A 340 15.26 10.42 -1.42
CA PRO A 340 15.71 11.61 -2.14
C PRO A 340 16.50 11.29 -3.41
N GLY A 341 17.35 10.26 -3.38
CA GLY A 341 18.15 9.83 -4.53
C GLY A 341 17.28 9.23 -5.64
N ILE A 342 16.33 8.38 -5.25
CA ILE A 342 15.35 7.77 -6.17
C ILE A 342 14.47 8.86 -6.81
N ASP A 343 13.92 9.76 -6.01
CA ASP A 343 13.00 10.81 -6.47
C ASP A 343 13.70 11.80 -7.42
N SER A 344 14.95 12.15 -7.11
CA SER A 344 15.79 13.00 -7.98
C SER A 344 16.07 12.31 -9.32
N ALA A 345 16.49 11.04 -9.31
CA ALA A 345 16.78 10.30 -10.54
C ALA A 345 15.53 10.07 -11.40
N LEU A 346 14.39 9.75 -10.76
CA LEU A 346 13.10 9.60 -11.44
C LEU A 346 12.66 10.90 -12.11
N THR A 347 12.73 12.00 -11.37
CA THR A 347 12.38 13.34 -11.86
C THR A 347 13.30 13.77 -13.00
N ALA A 348 14.60 13.47 -12.91
CA ALA A 348 15.56 13.82 -13.95
C ALA A 348 15.26 13.10 -15.27
N LEU A 349 14.99 11.79 -15.24
CA LEU A 349 14.64 11.04 -16.44
C LEU A 349 13.28 11.48 -17.01
N ASP A 350 12.29 11.72 -16.15
CA ASP A 350 10.98 12.23 -16.56
C ASP A 350 11.09 13.60 -17.25
N ALA A 351 11.87 14.51 -16.68
CA ALA A 351 12.12 15.83 -17.25
C ALA A 351 12.83 15.75 -18.60
N GLU A 352 13.83 14.87 -18.75
CA GLU A 352 14.53 14.65 -20.02
C GLU A 352 13.58 14.18 -21.11
N LEU A 353 12.77 13.15 -20.83
CA LEU A 353 11.78 12.66 -21.79
C LEU A 353 10.75 13.75 -22.11
N ASN A 354 10.18 14.41 -21.10
CA ASN A 354 9.18 15.46 -21.31
C ASN A 354 9.73 16.66 -22.10
N GLY A 355 11.02 16.97 -21.98
CA GLY A 355 11.70 18.00 -22.76
C GLY A 355 11.77 17.70 -24.27
N LEU A 356 11.53 16.46 -24.68
CA LEU A 356 11.52 16.02 -26.08
C LEU A 356 10.11 16.02 -26.69
N LYS A 357 9.14 16.64 -26.02
CA LYS A 357 7.80 16.86 -26.57
C LYS A 357 7.71 18.17 -27.36
N VAL A 358 7.00 18.13 -28.47
CA VAL A 358 6.54 19.29 -29.24
C VAL A 358 5.01 19.21 -29.32
N ASP A 359 4.31 20.29 -28.97
CA ASP A 359 2.84 20.33 -28.91
C ASP A 359 2.23 19.17 -28.11
N ASN A 360 2.86 18.85 -26.97
CA ASN A 360 2.48 17.77 -26.06
C ASN A 360 2.56 16.35 -26.68
N ARG A 361 3.30 16.18 -27.77
CA ARG A 361 3.58 14.89 -28.42
C ARG A 361 5.08 14.65 -28.46
N TYR A 362 5.51 13.41 -28.23
CA TYR A 362 6.91 13.07 -28.40
C TYR A 362 7.32 13.22 -29.86
N THR A 363 8.50 13.81 -30.10
CA THR A 363 9.10 13.85 -31.42
C THR A 363 9.51 12.45 -31.89
N ALA A 364 9.67 12.27 -33.20
CA ALA A 364 10.19 11.04 -33.75
C ALA A 364 11.65 10.82 -33.31
N TYR A 365 12.03 9.57 -33.02
CA TYR A 365 13.32 9.26 -32.42
C TYR A 365 14.53 9.55 -33.32
N ASP A 366 14.32 9.56 -34.63
CA ASP A 366 15.30 9.96 -35.64
C ASP A 366 15.73 11.43 -35.52
N SER A 367 14.86 12.28 -34.98
CA SER A 367 15.15 13.69 -34.68
C SER A 367 15.92 13.91 -33.36
N VAL A 368 15.98 12.88 -32.49
CA VAL A 368 16.66 12.97 -31.20
C VAL A 368 18.17 12.84 -31.41
N THR A 369 18.92 13.86 -31.02
CA THR A 369 20.36 13.94 -31.27
C THR A 369 21.14 12.90 -30.46
N ALA A 370 22.36 12.58 -30.90
CA ALA A 370 23.24 11.65 -30.18
C ALA A 370 23.48 12.10 -28.72
N ASP A 371 23.60 13.40 -28.47
CA ASP A 371 23.76 13.95 -27.13
C ASP A 371 22.51 13.77 -26.27
N GLN A 372 21.31 14.00 -26.83
CA GLN A 372 20.03 13.75 -26.14
C GLN A 372 19.84 12.26 -25.85
N ARG A 373 20.16 11.38 -26.80
CA ARG A 373 20.15 9.92 -26.60
C ARG A 373 21.08 9.51 -25.46
N LYS A 374 22.27 10.12 -25.39
CA LYS A 374 23.20 9.92 -24.29
C LYS A 374 22.62 10.43 -22.95
N GLN A 375 21.95 11.58 -22.93
CA GLN A 375 21.29 12.07 -21.71
C GLN A 375 20.19 11.14 -21.23
N ILE A 376 19.35 10.62 -22.12
CA ILE A 376 18.35 9.59 -21.79
C ILE A 376 19.06 8.37 -21.17
N ALA A 377 20.12 7.87 -21.82
CA ALA A 377 20.87 6.71 -21.35
C ALA A 377 21.47 6.93 -19.96
N ASP A 378 22.18 8.04 -19.76
CA ASP A 378 22.85 8.36 -18.51
C ASP A 378 21.83 8.52 -17.36
N LYS A 379 20.67 9.15 -17.61
CA LYS A 379 19.61 9.32 -16.60
C LYS A 379 18.85 8.01 -16.32
N ALA A 380 18.61 7.19 -17.33
CA ALA A 380 18.08 5.84 -17.14
C ALA A 380 19.02 4.98 -16.29
N LYS A 381 20.34 5.08 -16.53
CA LYS A 381 21.35 4.40 -15.71
C LYS A 381 21.35 4.89 -14.27
N ALA A 382 21.31 6.20 -14.06
CA ALA A 382 21.25 6.79 -12.72
C ALA A 382 20.02 6.32 -11.95
N LEU A 383 18.86 6.25 -12.60
CA LEU A 383 17.65 5.70 -11.98
C LEU A 383 17.81 4.21 -11.67
N ALA A 384 18.33 3.40 -12.61
CA ALA A 384 18.58 1.98 -12.37
C ALA A 384 19.47 1.75 -11.13
N VAL A 385 20.57 2.51 -11.01
CA VAL A 385 21.49 2.44 -9.87
C VAL A 385 20.80 2.86 -8.56
N ALA A 386 19.94 3.89 -8.59
CA ALA A 386 19.17 4.29 -7.42
C ALA A 386 18.18 3.18 -6.99
N LEU A 387 17.55 2.50 -7.95
CA LEU A 387 16.61 1.40 -7.66
C LEU A 387 17.31 0.13 -7.16
N ASP A 388 18.53 -0.14 -7.62
CA ASP A 388 19.35 -1.26 -7.14
C ASP A 388 19.64 -1.19 -5.63
N GLY A 389 19.59 0.02 -5.04
CA GLY A 389 19.71 0.21 -3.59
C GLY A 389 18.53 -0.34 -2.79
N ILE A 390 17.37 -0.60 -3.40
CA ILE A 390 16.15 -1.02 -2.70
C ILE A 390 16.27 -2.46 -2.17
N ASP A 391 16.76 -3.39 -2.99
CA ASP A 391 16.90 -4.79 -2.58
C ASP A 391 17.78 -4.95 -1.33
N PRO A 392 19.04 -4.48 -1.27
CA PRO A 392 19.87 -4.65 -0.07
C PRO A 392 19.25 -3.99 1.17
N ALA A 393 18.54 -2.86 0.99
CA ALA A 393 17.91 -2.12 2.10
C ALA A 393 16.67 -2.83 2.66
N LEU A 394 15.83 -3.40 1.81
CA LEU A 394 14.63 -4.13 2.23
C LEU A 394 14.86 -5.65 2.38
N GLY A 395 16.01 -6.14 1.94
CA GLY A 395 16.41 -7.54 1.95
C GLY A 395 15.59 -8.46 1.05
N LEU A 396 15.13 -7.99 -0.11
CA LEU A 396 14.17 -8.70 -0.95
C LEU A 396 14.68 -10.07 -1.40
N SER A 397 15.94 -10.14 -1.86
CA SER A 397 16.57 -11.40 -2.29
C SER A 397 16.81 -12.40 -1.15
N GLY A 398 16.71 -11.96 0.11
CA GLY A 398 16.84 -12.80 1.30
C GLY A 398 15.52 -13.31 1.89
N LEU A 399 14.38 -12.99 1.26
CA LEU A 399 13.04 -13.33 1.75
C LEU A 399 12.58 -14.77 1.38
N GLN A 400 13.51 -15.66 1.04
CA GLN A 400 13.23 -17.02 0.59
C GLN A 400 12.66 -17.92 1.69
#